data_AF-Q6ITS6-F1
#
_entry.id   AF-Q6ITS6-F1
#
_cell.length_a   1.000
_cell.length_b   1.000
_cell.length_c   1.000
_cell.angle_alpha   90.00
_cell.angle_beta   90.00
_cell.angle_gamma   90.00
#
_symmetry.space_group_name_H-M   'P 1'
#
loop_
_entity.id
_entity.type
_entity.pdbx_description
1 polymer ?
#
loop_
_entity_poly.entity_id
_entity_poly.type
_entity_poly.pdbx_seq_one_letter_code
_entity_poly.pdbx_strand_id
1 'polypeptide(L)'
;IHVNEQLHILVFGESLLNDAVTVALYHSFKSLCQMRTIETVDIFAGIAQFFVVGIGGILVGIIYGFVAAFTTRFTENVRIIEPLFVFLYSYLCYLTAEMFRMSGIMALIACSMSMKRYVEENISMKSSTTIKYFLKMWSSVSETLIFIFLGVSTITEKHEWNWAFVCFTLLFCLVWRALGVILLTWIINRFRKLLVTRKDQFTIA
;
A
#
# COMPACT_ATOMS: atom_id res chain seq x y z
N ILE A 1 -7.76 18.89 -17.07
CA ILE A 1 -8.95 18.63 -16.20
C ILE A 1 -8.49 18.91 -14.78
N HIS A 2 -8.85 20.06 -14.21
CA HIS A 2 -8.51 20.38 -12.81
C HIS A 2 -9.44 19.58 -11.90
N VAL A 3 -9.05 18.34 -11.59
CA VAL A 3 -9.70 17.55 -10.55
C VAL A 3 -9.52 18.29 -9.22
N ASN A 4 -10.55 18.30 -8.38
CA ASN A 4 -10.45 18.84 -7.03
C ASN A 4 -9.24 18.20 -6.31
N GLU A 5 -8.24 19.00 -5.94
CA GLU A 5 -6.99 18.50 -5.35
C GLU A 5 -7.24 17.63 -4.10
N GLN A 6 -8.28 17.95 -3.34
CA GLN A 6 -8.65 17.17 -2.16
C GLN A 6 -9.16 15.77 -2.52
N LEU A 7 -9.90 15.66 -3.63
CA LEU A 7 -10.37 14.37 -4.14
C LEU A 7 -9.20 13.54 -4.64
N HIS A 8 -8.26 14.16 -5.35
CA HIS A 8 -7.04 13.50 -5.82
C HIS A 8 -6.21 12.95 -4.65
N ILE A 9 -5.98 13.74 -3.59
CA ILE A 9 -5.23 13.29 -2.41
C ILE A 9 -5.96 12.16 -1.68
N LEU A 10 -7.29 12.23 -1.58
CA LEU A 10 -8.10 11.21 -0.91
C LEU A 10 -8.01 9.87 -1.65
N VAL A 11 -8.30 9.86 -2.95
CA VAL A 11 -8.28 8.64 -3.78
C VAL A 11 -6.87 8.06 -3.84
N PHE A 12 -5.85 8.91 -3.95
CA PHE A 12 -4.46 8.45 -3.94
C PHE A 12 -4.08 7.76 -2.62
N GLY A 13 -4.45 8.35 -1.48
CA GLY A 13 -4.20 7.75 -0.17
C GLY A 13 -4.98 6.44 0.04
N GLU A 14 -6.23 6.39 -0.41
CA GLU A 14 -7.06 5.19 -0.41
C GLU A 14 -6.42 4.07 -1.23
N SER A 15 -6.03 4.33 -2.47
CA SER A 15 -5.40 3.32 -3.34
C SER A 15 -4.12 2.75 -2.73
N LEU A 16 -3.25 3.62 -2.20
CA LEU A 16 -2.00 3.19 -1.55
C LEU A 16 -2.24 2.26 -0.35
N LEU A 17 -3.19 2.62 0.53
CA LEU A 17 -3.52 1.81 1.70
C LEU A 17 -4.25 0.53 1.31
N ASN A 18 -5.13 0.59 0.30
CA ASN A 18 -5.87 -0.56 -0.18
C ASN A 18 -4.95 -1.66 -0.69
N ASP A 19 -3.92 -1.32 -1.48
CA ASP A 19 -2.95 -2.28 -2.00
C ASP A 19 -2.22 -3.00 -0.86
N ALA A 20 -1.81 -2.25 0.16
CA ALA A 20 -1.13 -2.82 1.33
C ALA A 20 -2.05 -3.70 2.18
N VAL A 21 -3.29 -3.28 2.43
CA VAL A 21 -4.28 -4.06 3.18
C VAL A 21 -4.61 -5.35 2.44
N THR A 22 -4.79 -5.28 1.12
CA THR A 22 -5.15 -6.44 0.29
C THR A 22 -4.09 -7.53 0.35
N VAL A 23 -2.80 -7.18 0.28
CA VAL A 23 -1.73 -8.17 0.40
C VAL A 23 -1.66 -8.76 1.82
N ALA A 24 -1.85 -7.95 2.87
CA ALA A 24 -1.90 -8.46 4.25
C ALA A 24 -3.08 -9.42 4.48
N LEU A 25 -4.26 -9.10 3.91
CA LEU A 25 -5.42 -9.99 3.92
C LEU A 25 -5.15 -11.26 3.13
N TYR A 26 -4.53 -11.17 1.96
CA TYR A 26 -4.17 -12.33 1.15
C TYR A 26 -3.28 -13.32 1.92
N HIS A 27 -2.25 -12.83 2.62
CA HIS A 27 -1.41 -13.70 3.46
C HIS A 27 -2.20 -14.32 4.62
N SER A 28 -3.11 -13.57 5.23
CA SER A 28 -3.97 -14.06 6.31
C SER A 28 -4.89 -15.17 5.82
N PHE A 29 -5.59 -14.97 4.70
CA PHE A 29 -6.45 -15.98 4.08
C PHE A 29 -5.66 -17.19 3.60
N LYS A 30 -4.48 -16.99 2.98
CA LYS A 30 -3.61 -18.09 2.56
C LYS A 30 -3.20 -18.96 3.75
N SER A 31 -2.89 -18.36 4.90
CA SER A 31 -2.58 -19.09 6.14
C SER A 31 -3.77 -19.92 6.63
N LEU A 32 -4.98 -19.36 6.57
CA LEU A 32 -6.21 -20.08 6.96
C LEU A 32 -6.53 -21.23 6.00
N CYS A 33 -6.39 -21.03 4.69
CA CYS A 33 -6.64 -22.08 3.68
C CYS A 33 -5.66 -23.26 3.78
N GLN A 34 -4.51 -23.09 4.42
CA GLN A 34 -3.54 -24.18 4.64
C GLN A 34 -3.90 -25.05 5.86
N MET A 35 -4.85 -24.61 6.70
CA MET A 35 -5.32 -25.37 7.86
C MET A 35 -6.32 -26.45 7.43
N ARG A 36 -6.21 -27.65 8.03
CA ARG A 36 -7.08 -28.81 7.68
C ARG A 36 -8.48 -28.72 8.28
N THR A 37 -8.60 -28.07 9.43
CA THR A 37 -9.85 -27.86 10.16
C THR A 37 -9.86 -26.42 10.65
N ILE A 38 -10.95 -25.69 10.40
CA ILE A 38 -11.10 -24.31 10.82
C ILE A 38 -12.13 -24.30 11.95
N GLU A 39 -11.68 -24.08 13.18
CA GLU A 39 -12.57 -23.85 14.30
C GLU A 39 -12.95 -22.36 14.38
N THR A 40 -14.03 -22.05 15.09
CA THR A 40 -14.46 -20.66 15.29
C THR A 40 -13.39 -19.82 15.98
N VAL A 41 -12.58 -20.45 16.84
CA VAL A 41 -11.44 -19.83 17.51
C VAL A 41 -10.37 -19.36 16.51
N ASP A 42 -10.12 -20.14 15.45
CA ASP A 42 -9.12 -19.81 14.43
C ASP A 42 -9.53 -18.58 13.59
N ILE A 43 -10.84 -18.38 13.42
CA ILE A 43 -11.38 -17.19 12.73
C ILE A 43 -11.09 -15.93 13.56
N PHE A 44 -11.39 -15.96 14.87
CA PHE A 44 -11.08 -14.84 15.76
C PHE A 44 -9.58 -14.60 15.88
N ALA A 45 -8.77 -15.67 15.95
CA ALA A 45 -7.32 -15.59 15.94
C ALA A 45 -6.79 -14.97 14.64
N GLY A 46 -7.35 -15.34 13.48
CA GLY A 46 -7.00 -14.78 12.18
C GLY A 46 -7.28 -13.27 12.08
N ILE A 47 -8.43 -12.82 12.61
CA ILE A 47 -8.77 -11.39 12.69
C ILE A 47 -7.78 -10.67 13.59
N ALA A 48 -7.48 -11.20 14.78
CA ALA A 48 -6.51 -10.61 15.69
C ALA A 48 -5.11 -10.54 15.06
N GLN A 49 -4.69 -11.62 14.39
CA GLN A 49 -3.40 -11.70 13.70
C GLN A 49 -3.29 -10.65 12.60
N PHE A 50 -4.35 -10.39 11.83
CA PHE A 50 -4.36 -9.33 10.83
C PHE A 50 -4.01 -7.96 11.43
N PHE A 51 -4.61 -7.60 12.58
CA PHE A 51 -4.29 -6.34 13.26
C PHE A 51 -2.87 -6.32 13.82
N VAL A 52 -2.40 -7.41 14.41
CA VAL A 52 -1.03 -7.51 14.96
C VAL A 52 0.01 -7.39 13.85
N VAL A 53 -0.18 -8.08 12.73
CA VAL A 53 0.72 -8.06 11.57
C VAL A 53 0.72 -6.69 10.88
N GLY A 54 -0.46 -6.05 10.77
CA GLY A 54 -0.61 -4.72 10.19
C GLY A 54 0.01 -3.62 11.05
N ILE A 55 -0.40 -3.53 12.33
CA ILE A 55 0.11 -2.52 13.28
C ILE A 55 1.60 -2.76 13.56
N GLY A 56 2.03 -4.01 13.69
CA GLY A 56 3.43 -4.38 13.83
C GLY A 56 4.28 -3.88 12.67
N GLY A 57 3.80 -4.06 11.43
CA GLY A 57 4.45 -3.52 10.24
C GLY A 57 4.58 -1.99 10.30
N ILE A 58 3.50 -1.28 10.67
CA ILE A 58 3.53 0.19 10.82
C ILE A 58 4.58 0.63 11.86
N LEU A 59 4.65 -0.04 13.01
CA LEU A 59 5.63 0.27 14.06
C LEU A 59 7.07 0.07 13.58
N VAL A 60 7.37 -1.05 12.93
CA VAL A 60 8.68 -1.31 12.33
C VAL A 60 9.02 -0.23 11.30
N GLY A 61 8.06 0.16 10.46
CA GLY A 61 8.21 1.22 9.48
C GLY A 61 8.60 2.56 10.09
N ILE A 62 7.90 2.98 11.15
CA ILE A 62 8.19 4.22 11.86
C ILE A 62 9.60 4.19 12.47
N ILE A 63 10.00 3.07 13.08
CA ILE A 63 11.34 2.91 13.67
C ILE A 63 12.42 3.10 12.60
N TYR A 64 12.32 2.39 11.48
CA TYR A 64 13.29 2.52 10.38
C TYR A 64 13.27 3.91 9.74
N GLY A 65 12.11 4.56 9.67
CA GLY A 65 12.00 5.95 9.22
C GLY A 65 12.76 6.93 10.12
N PHE A 66 12.69 6.76 11.44
CA PHE A 66 13.47 7.55 12.39
C PHE A 66 14.97 7.25 12.34
N VAL A 67 15.34 5.97 12.21
CA VAL A 67 16.75 5.59 12.04
C VAL A 67 17.33 6.21 10.77
N ALA A 68 16.59 6.17 9.67
CA ALA A 68 17.00 6.82 8.42
C ALA A 68 17.16 8.34 8.59
N ALA A 69 16.20 9.01 9.23
CA ALA A 69 16.30 10.45 9.51
C ALA A 69 17.50 10.81 10.39
N PHE A 70 17.79 9.98 11.38
CA PHE A 70 18.96 10.16 12.24
C PHE A 70 20.26 10.00 11.45
N THR A 71 20.39 8.96 10.62
CA THR A 71 21.58 8.71 9.81
C THR A 71 21.79 9.80 8.75
N THR A 72 20.73 10.25 8.07
CA THR A 72 20.86 11.29 7.03
C THR A 72 21.31 12.63 7.59
N ARG A 73 21.01 12.93 8.87
CA ARG A 73 21.52 14.12 9.56
C ARG A 73 23.05 14.19 9.62
N PHE A 74 23.75 13.06 9.66
CA PHE A 74 25.23 13.02 9.71
C PHE A 74 25.89 12.93 8.34
N THR A 75 25.11 12.98 7.26
CA THR A 75 25.59 12.75 5.89
C THR A 75 26.02 14.04 5.16
N GLU A 76 26.03 15.19 5.85
CA GLU A 76 26.26 16.52 5.26
C GLU A 76 27.54 16.62 4.39
N ASN A 77 28.61 15.92 4.79
CA ASN A 77 29.91 15.93 4.12
C ASN A 77 29.96 15.08 2.84
N VAL A 78 29.05 14.12 2.66
CA VAL A 78 29.02 13.19 1.52
C VAL A 78 27.61 13.08 0.97
N ARG A 79 27.11 14.12 0.30
CA ARG A 79 25.71 14.18 -0.15
C ARG A 79 25.33 13.16 -1.23
N ILE A 80 26.33 12.55 -1.88
CA ILE A 80 26.14 11.55 -2.94
C ILE A 80 25.56 10.24 -2.38
N ILE A 81 25.80 9.93 -1.10
CA ILE A 81 25.28 8.69 -0.47
C ILE A 81 23.88 8.86 0.14
N GLU A 82 23.32 10.07 0.19
CA GLU A 82 21.98 10.35 0.73
C GLU A 82 20.89 9.46 0.07
N PRO A 83 20.80 9.32 -1.27
CA PRO A 83 19.81 8.44 -1.90
C PRO A 83 19.99 6.98 -1.51
N LEU A 84 21.24 6.52 -1.38
CA LEU A 84 21.54 5.12 -1.04
C LEU A 84 20.98 4.76 0.34
N PHE A 85 21.08 5.65 1.34
CA PHE A 85 20.50 5.40 2.65
C PHE A 85 18.98 5.33 2.61
N VAL A 86 18.31 6.16 1.82
CA VAL A 86 16.85 6.11 1.66
C VAL A 86 16.41 4.75 1.11
N PHE A 87 17.07 4.24 0.07
CA PHE A 87 16.76 2.92 -0.49
C PHE A 87 17.13 1.78 0.47
N LEU A 88 18.31 1.86 1.09
CA LEU A 88 18.80 0.84 2.01
C LEU A 88 17.86 0.66 3.21
N TYR A 89 17.51 1.74 3.91
CA TYR A 89 16.63 1.64 5.08
C TYR A 89 15.19 1.27 4.71
N SER A 90 14.70 1.70 3.54
CA SER A 90 13.39 1.25 3.04
C SER A 90 13.39 -0.27 2.82
N TYR A 91 14.44 -0.81 2.19
CA TYR A 91 14.56 -2.24 1.94
C TYR A 91 14.81 -3.05 3.22
N LEU A 92 15.65 -2.57 4.13
CA LEU A 92 15.89 -3.21 5.43
C LEU A 92 14.62 -3.25 6.28
N CYS A 93 13.81 -2.19 6.25
CA CYS A 93 12.51 -2.15 6.90
C CYS A 93 11.61 -3.29 6.40
N TYR A 94 11.50 -3.45 5.07
CA TYR A 94 10.75 -4.53 4.45
C TYR A 94 11.22 -5.91 4.91
N LEU A 95 12.51 -6.19 4.79
CA LEU A 95 13.09 -7.48 5.16
C LEU A 95 12.88 -7.79 6.65
N THR A 96 13.08 -6.79 7.51
CA THR A 96 12.94 -6.97 8.96
C THR A 96 11.50 -7.27 9.33
N ALA A 97 10.53 -6.56 8.74
CA ALA A 97 9.11 -6.85 8.94
C ALA A 97 8.74 -8.27 8.47
N GLU A 98 9.23 -8.72 7.32
CA GLU A 98 9.03 -10.10 6.83
C GLU A 98 9.67 -11.14 7.77
N MET A 99 10.87 -10.88 8.30
CA MET A 99 11.53 -11.77 9.27
C MET A 99 10.72 -11.94 10.56
N PHE A 100 10.04 -10.88 11.02
CA PHE A 100 9.14 -10.92 12.17
C PHE A 100 7.72 -11.37 11.83
N ARG A 101 7.47 -11.85 10.59
CA ARG A 101 6.13 -12.24 10.09
C ARG A 101 5.09 -11.12 10.19
N MET A 102 5.53 -9.87 10.08
CA MET A 102 4.69 -8.67 10.01
C MET A 102 4.47 -8.25 8.55
N SER A 103 3.57 -7.30 8.29
CA SER A 103 3.33 -6.84 6.91
C SER A 103 4.50 -5.95 6.44
N GLY A 104 5.36 -6.48 5.58
CA GLY A 104 6.47 -5.75 5.00
C GLY A 104 6.03 -4.55 4.16
N ILE A 105 4.92 -4.66 3.44
CA ILE A 105 4.38 -3.57 2.62
C ILE A 105 3.85 -2.43 3.49
N MET A 106 3.14 -2.74 4.58
CA MET A 106 2.72 -1.73 5.55
C MET A 106 3.92 -1.04 6.21
N ALA A 107 4.97 -1.81 6.51
CA ALA A 107 6.21 -1.27 7.05
C ALA A 107 6.90 -0.32 6.07
N LEU A 108 6.96 -0.66 4.78
CA LEU A 108 7.46 0.20 3.72
C LEU A 108 6.67 1.51 3.61
N ILE A 109 5.33 1.47 3.67
CA ILE A 109 4.49 2.67 3.61
C ILE A 109 4.75 3.57 4.82
N ALA A 110 4.73 3.02 6.03
CA ALA A 110 4.97 3.77 7.26
C ALA A 110 6.40 4.36 7.31
N CYS A 111 7.39 3.60 6.83
CA CYS A 111 8.76 4.07 6.67
C CYS A 111 8.84 5.22 5.65
N SER A 112 8.25 5.06 4.47
CA SER A 112 8.23 6.08 3.41
C SER A 112 7.52 7.37 3.86
N MET A 113 6.40 7.25 4.58
CA MET A 113 5.69 8.39 5.16
C MET A 113 6.57 9.14 6.18
N SER A 114 7.27 8.40 7.04
CA SER A 114 8.18 8.98 8.04
C SER A 114 9.38 9.66 7.37
N MET A 115 10.02 9.00 6.40
CA MET A 115 11.14 9.55 5.63
C MET A 115 10.72 10.80 4.84
N LYS A 116 9.52 10.83 4.26
CA LYS A 116 9.02 12.00 3.56
C LYS A 116 8.99 13.25 4.44
N ARG A 117 8.70 13.11 5.73
CA ARG A 117 8.65 14.26 6.65
C ARG A 117 10.01 14.63 7.25
N TYR A 118 10.81 13.64 7.63
CA TYR A 118 12.05 13.88 8.38
C TYR A 118 13.32 13.81 7.53
N VAL A 119 13.38 12.87 6.59
CA VAL A 119 14.57 12.70 5.72
C VAL A 119 14.59 13.76 4.63
N GLU A 120 13.44 14.14 4.06
CA GLU A 120 13.38 15.15 3.00
C GLU A 120 13.94 16.52 3.43
N GLU A 121 13.75 16.88 4.71
CA GLU A 121 14.31 18.11 5.29
C GLU A 121 15.82 18.01 5.56
N ASN A 122 16.35 16.80 5.80
CA ASN A 122 17.76 16.58 6.08
C ASN A 122 18.63 16.45 4.81
N ILE A 123 18.05 16.01 3.69
CA ILE A 123 18.77 15.77 2.43
C ILE A 123 18.80 17.00 1.54
N SER A 124 19.78 17.04 0.64
CA SER A 124 19.88 18.12 -0.34
C SER A 124 18.78 18.07 -1.41
N MET A 125 18.38 19.24 -1.94
CA MET A 125 17.42 19.33 -3.05
C MET A 125 17.84 18.51 -4.29
N LYS A 126 19.14 18.43 -4.57
CA LYS A 126 19.69 17.61 -5.65
C LYS A 126 19.41 16.12 -5.41
N SER A 127 19.70 15.63 -4.20
CA SER A 127 19.42 14.25 -3.78
C SER A 127 17.94 13.91 -3.78
N SER A 128 17.09 14.77 -3.21
CA SER A 128 15.63 14.59 -3.22
C SER A 128 15.07 14.48 -4.65
N THR A 129 15.58 15.34 -5.55
CA THR A 129 15.22 15.30 -6.98
C THR A 129 15.65 13.99 -7.63
N THR A 130 16.87 13.52 -7.37
CA THR A 130 17.37 12.22 -7.85
C THR A 130 16.51 11.06 -7.37
N ILE A 131 16.20 11.02 -6.06
CA ILE A 131 15.34 9.97 -5.46
C ILE A 131 13.97 9.97 -6.15
N LYS A 132 13.35 11.15 -6.32
CA LYS A 132 12.03 11.30 -6.94
C LYS A 132 11.99 10.79 -8.38
N TYR A 133 12.94 11.20 -9.22
CA TYR A 133 12.98 10.77 -10.62
C TYR A 133 13.34 9.29 -10.74
N PHE A 134 14.26 8.80 -9.91
CA PHE A 134 14.63 7.39 -9.88
C PHE A 134 13.44 6.51 -9.47
N LEU A 135 12.74 6.83 -8.38
CA LEU A 135 11.54 6.11 -7.94
C LEU A 135 10.42 6.17 -8.99
N LYS A 136 10.23 7.32 -9.64
CA LYS A 136 9.22 7.44 -10.71
C LYS A 136 9.55 6.54 -11.90
N MET A 137 10.82 6.51 -12.33
CA MET A 137 11.29 5.63 -13.40
C MET A 137 11.11 4.16 -13.00
N TRP A 138 11.56 3.78 -11.79
CA TRP A 138 11.44 2.41 -11.29
C TRP A 138 10.00 1.95 -11.17
N SER A 139 9.12 2.78 -10.63
CA SER A 139 7.69 2.48 -10.54
C SER A 139 7.08 2.22 -11.92
N SER A 140 7.42 3.05 -12.92
CA SER A 140 6.92 2.88 -14.30
C SER A 140 7.44 1.60 -14.96
N VAL A 141 8.71 1.25 -14.72
CA VAL A 141 9.28 -0.01 -15.20
C VAL A 141 8.60 -1.21 -14.52
N SER A 142 8.42 -1.18 -13.21
CA SER A 142 7.75 -2.25 -12.45
C SER A 142 6.30 -2.44 -12.89
N GLU A 143 5.55 -1.37 -13.10
CA GLU A 143 4.17 -1.42 -13.61
C GLU A 143 4.11 -2.09 -15.00
N THR A 144 5.01 -1.71 -15.90
CA THR A 144 5.11 -2.32 -17.24
C THR A 144 5.41 -3.83 -17.15
N LEU A 145 6.32 -4.22 -16.26
CA LEU A 145 6.66 -5.64 -16.05
C LEU A 145 5.47 -6.44 -15.51
N ILE A 146 4.71 -5.89 -14.56
CA ILE A 146 3.51 -6.54 -14.01
C ILE A 146 2.50 -6.80 -15.12
N PHE A 147 2.24 -5.82 -16.00
CA PHE A 147 1.32 -6.01 -17.13
C PHE A 147 1.82 -7.05 -18.14
N ILE A 148 3.13 -7.07 -18.43
CA ILE A 148 3.71 -8.10 -19.31
C ILE A 148 3.54 -9.49 -18.69
N PHE A 149 3.84 -9.66 -17.40
CA PHE A 149 3.68 -10.96 -16.73
C PHE A 149 2.22 -11.43 -16.69
N LEU A 150 1.29 -10.52 -16.40
CA LEU A 150 -0.14 -10.83 -16.45
C LEU A 150 -0.57 -11.26 -17.86
N GLY A 151 -0.09 -10.58 -18.90
CA GLY A 151 -0.36 -10.92 -20.30
C GLY A 151 0.18 -12.30 -20.68
N VAL A 152 1.42 -12.61 -20.32
CA VAL A 152 2.04 -13.93 -20.59
C VAL A 152 1.32 -15.05 -19.83
N SER A 153 0.95 -14.81 -18.55
CA SER A 153 0.19 -15.77 -17.75
C SER A 153 -1.17 -16.08 -18.38
N THR A 154 -1.81 -15.09 -19.00
CA THR A 154 -3.12 -15.24 -19.67
C THR A 154 -3.04 -16.07 -20.96
N ILE A 155 -1.87 -16.13 -21.61
CA ILE A 155 -1.69 -16.87 -22.86
C ILE A 155 -1.20 -18.30 -22.58
N THR A 156 -0.40 -18.48 -21.52
CA THR A 156 0.31 -19.73 -21.24
C THR A 156 -0.54 -20.72 -20.46
N GLU A 157 -1.38 -20.24 -19.54
CA GLU A 157 -2.19 -21.12 -18.70
C GLU A 157 -3.44 -21.63 -19.42
N LYS A 158 -3.81 -22.88 -19.15
CA LYS A 158 -5.07 -23.45 -19.65
C LYS A 158 -6.23 -22.86 -18.86
N HIS A 159 -6.92 -21.89 -19.45
CA HIS A 159 -8.08 -21.26 -18.84
C HIS A 159 -9.35 -22.07 -19.08
N GLU A 160 -9.98 -22.53 -18.00
CA GLU A 160 -11.36 -23.02 -18.05
C GLU A 160 -12.30 -21.83 -18.14
N TRP A 161 -12.90 -21.62 -19.32
CA TRP A 161 -13.78 -20.49 -19.55
C TRP A 161 -15.15 -20.72 -18.90
N ASN A 162 -15.47 -19.92 -17.88
CA ASN A 162 -16.77 -19.95 -17.21
C ASN A 162 -17.42 -18.55 -17.21
N TRP A 163 -18.36 -18.34 -18.13
CA TRP A 163 -19.10 -17.07 -18.27
C TRP A 163 -19.86 -16.67 -17.01
N ALA A 164 -20.42 -17.64 -16.28
CA ALA A 164 -21.15 -17.36 -15.04
C ALA A 164 -20.20 -16.81 -13.97
N PHE A 165 -19.03 -17.43 -13.80
CA PHE A 165 -18.01 -16.95 -12.85
C PHE A 165 -17.55 -15.53 -13.18
N VAL A 166 -17.28 -15.24 -14.46
CA VAL A 166 -16.87 -13.89 -14.92
C VAL A 166 -17.97 -12.86 -14.65
N CYS A 167 -19.22 -13.15 -15.02
CA CYS A 167 -20.35 -12.25 -14.77
C CYS A 167 -20.59 -11.97 -13.29
N PHE A 168 -20.61 -13.02 -12.45
CA PHE A 168 -20.80 -12.84 -11.01
C PHE A 168 -19.65 -12.05 -10.38
N THR A 169 -18.40 -12.29 -10.79
CA THR A 169 -17.24 -11.54 -10.30
C THR A 169 -17.34 -10.06 -10.66
N LEU A 170 -17.67 -9.74 -11.92
CA LEU A 170 -17.86 -8.34 -12.35
C LEU A 170 -19.00 -7.67 -11.59
N LEU A 171 -20.13 -8.36 -11.42
CA LEU A 171 -21.28 -7.86 -10.67
C LEU A 171 -20.90 -7.56 -9.21
N PHE A 172 -20.26 -8.52 -8.51
CA PHE A 172 -19.88 -8.35 -7.12
C PHE A 172 -18.83 -7.26 -6.93
N CYS A 173 -17.85 -7.13 -7.83
CA CYS A 173 -16.87 -6.03 -7.80
C CYS A 173 -17.55 -4.67 -7.89
N LEU A 174 -18.48 -4.48 -8.82
CA LEU A 174 -19.19 -3.20 -9.00
C LEU A 174 -20.11 -2.90 -7.81
N VAL A 175 -20.86 -3.90 -7.33
CA VAL A 175 -21.76 -3.74 -6.18
C VAL A 175 -20.96 -3.40 -4.91
N TRP A 176 -19.89 -4.14 -4.63
CA TRP A 176 -19.08 -3.90 -3.44
C TRP A 176 -18.38 -2.55 -3.48
N ARG A 177 -17.87 -2.13 -4.65
CA ARG A 177 -17.29 -0.81 -4.85
C ARG A 177 -18.31 0.31 -4.61
N ALA A 178 -19.49 0.21 -5.22
CA ALA A 178 -20.55 1.21 -5.03
C ALA A 178 -21.02 1.28 -3.57
N LEU A 179 -21.26 0.14 -2.93
CA LEU A 179 -21.67 0.08 -1.51
C LEU A 179 -20.57 0.64 -0.59
N GLY A 180 -19.31 0.27 -0.83
CA GLY A 180 -18.16 0.75 -0.06
C GLY A 180 -18.04 2.27 -0.13
N VAL A 181 -18.06 2.85 -1.33
CA VAL A 181 -17.95 4.31 -1.51
C VAL A 181 -19.13 5.04 -0.86
N ILE A 182 -20.36 4.57 -1.06
CA ILE A 182 -21.55 5.22 -0.49
C ILE A 182 -21.54 5.15 1.05
N LEU A 183 -21.27 3.97 1.61
CA LEU A 183 -21.30 3.75 3.06
C LEU A 183 -20.16 4.48 3.77
N LEU A 184 -18.93 4.37 3.27
CA LEU A 184 -17.77 5.06 3.83
C LEU A 184 -17.93 6.58 3.72
N THR A 185 -18.41 7.09 2.59
CA THR A 185 -18.62 8.53 2.43
C THR A 185 -19.76 9.03 3.33
N TRP A 186 -20.82 8.24 3.55
CA TRP A 186 -21.88 8.59 4.49
C TRP A 186 -21.35 8.74 5.92
N ILE A 187 -20.50 7.80 6.37
CA ILE A 187 -19.85 7.87 7.69
C ILE A 187 -18.92 9.09 7.75
N ILE A 188 -18.04 9.27 6.76
CA ILE A 188 -17.02 10.32 6.75
C ILE A 188 -17.65 11.72 6.67
N ASN A 189 -18.73 11.90 5.90
CA ASN A 189 -19.45 13.18 5.78
C ASN A 189 -20.06 13.63 7.11
N ARG A 190 -20.23 12.74 8.09
CA ARG A 190 -20.68 13.11 9.45
C ARG A 190 -19.60 13.80 10.28
N PHE A 191 -18.33 13.52 9.99
CA PHE A 191 -17.17 14.03 10.73
C PHE A 191 -16.38 15.10 9.99
N ARG A 192 -16.58 15.25 8.67
CA ARG A 192 -15.88 16.25 7.85
C ARG A 192 -16.59 17.60 7.80
N LYS A 193 -15.80 18.68 7.90
CA LYS A 193 -16.24 20.07 7.63
C LYS A 193 -16.47 20.35 6.14
N LEU A 194 -15.78 19.61 5.26
CA LEU A 194 -15.94 19.69 3.80
C LEU A 194 -16.56 18.39 3.30
N LEU A 195 -17.81 18.48 2.84
CA LEU A 195 -18.60 17.34 2.42
C LEU A 195 -18.14 16.85 1.05
N VAL A 196 -18.01 15.52 0.91
CA VAL A 196 -17.83 14.89 -0.39
C VAL A 196 -19.20 14.87 -1.08
N THR A 197 -19.31 15.58 -2.20
CA THR A 197 -20.58 15.77 -2.92
C THR A 197 -21.00 14.45 -3.57
N ARG A 198 -22.31 14.25 -3.82
CA ARG A 198 -22.79 13.09 -4.60
C ARG A 198 -22.15 12.96 -5.98
N LYS A 199 -21.76 14.08 -6.60
CA LYS A 199 -21.01 14.10 -7.86
C LYS A 199 -19.62 13.49 -7.72
N ASP A 200 -18.94 13.80 -6.61
CA ASP A 200 -17.61 13.25 -6.30
C ASP A 200 -17.72 11.76 -5.97
N GLN A 201 -18.75 11.36 -5.21
CA GLN A 201 -19.04 9.95 -4.90
C GLN A 201 -19.24 9.12 -6.16
N PHE A 202 -20.03 9.62 -7.11
CA PHE A 202 -20.24 8.94 -8.40
C PHE A 202 -18.99 8.90 -9.28
N THR A 203 -18.03 9.81 -9.08
CA THR A 203 -16.76 9.80 -9.80
C THR A 203 -15.79 8.75 -9.23
N ILE A 204 -15.89 8.45 -7.93
CA ILE A 204 -15.06 7.47 -7.24
C ILE A 204 -15.63 6.05 -7.38
N ALA A 205 -16.95 5.90 -7.27
CA ALA A 205 -17.68 4.63 -7.38
C ALA A 205 -17.58 4.03 -8.78
#